data_AF-A0A1W9L6D5-F1
#
_entry.id   AF-A0A1W9L6D5-F1
#
_cell.length_a   1.000
_cell.length_b   1.000
_cell.length_c   1.000
_cell.angle_alpha   90.00
_cell.angle_beta   90.00
_cell.angle_gamma   90.00
#
_symmetry.space_group_name_H-M   'P 1'
#
loop_
_entity.id
_entity.type
_entity.pdbx_description
1 polymer ?
#
loop_
_entity_poly.entity_id
_entity_poly.type
_entity_poly.pdbx_seq_one_letter_code
_entity_poly.pdbx_strand_id
1 'polypeptide(L)'
;MFMNIQAQLLPHKHIRFSESLIGLAGFVRQLLKKPHTIDEIWEILNRNDSGWLYRPSFEQVVIAVVILFALGQIQETDNQQLWVI
;
A
#
# COMPACT_ATOMS: atom_id res chain seq x y z
N MET A 1 39.52 0.73 -13.49
CA MET A 1 38.33 -0.10 -13.21
C MET A 1 37.16 0.84 -12.97
N PHE A 2 36.41 1.18 -14.02
CA PHE A 2 35.28 2.10 -13.91
C PHE A 2 34.07 1.34 -13.38
N MET A 3 33.57 1.73 -12.21
CA MET A 3 32.30 1.23 -11.69
C MET A 3 31.18 1.75 -12.58
N ASN A 4 30.50 0.82 -13.26
CA ASN A 4 29.44 1.13 -14.19
C ASN A 4 28.17 1.45 -13.40
N ILE A 5 27.91 2.75 -13.19
CA ILE A 5 26.78 3.30 -12.41
C ILE A 5 25.43 2.72 -12.89
N GLN A 6 25.34 2.31 -14.15
CA GLN A 6 24.18 1.64 -14.73
C GLN A 6 23.77 0.35 -14.00
N ALA A 7 24.72 -0.39 -13.42
CA ALA A 7 24.42 -1.64 -12.70
C ALA A 7 23.73 -1.40 -11.35
N GLN A 8 23.91 -0.22 -10.73
CA GLN A 8 23.20 0.17 -9.51
C GLN A 8 21.86 0.85 -9.77
N LEU A 9 21.63 1.35 -11.00
CA LEU A 9 20.42 2.07 -11.39
C LEU A 9 19.32 1.17 -11.97
N LEU A 10 19.63 -0.07 -12.36
CA LEU A 10 18.63 -1.00 -12.87
C LEU A 10 17.81 -1.60 -11.71
N PRO A 11 16.48 -1.79 -11.88
CA PRO A 11 15.65 -2.42 -10.85
C PRO A 11 16.15 -3.84 -10.59
N HIS A 12 16.57 -4.12 -9.37
CA HIS A 12 16.98 -5.45 -8.96
C HIS A 12 15.73 -6.32 -8.75
N LYS A 13 15.79 -7.55 -9.27
CA LYS A 13 14.72 -8.52 -9.57
C LYS A 13 13.88 -9.07 -8.38
N HIS A 14 13.81 -8.43 -7.21
CA HIS A 14 13.51 -9.16 -5.97
C HIS A 14 12.33 -8.68 -5.10
N ILE A 15 11.35 -7.96 -5.67
CA ILE A 15 10.08 -7.74 -4.97
C ILE A 15 8.96 -8.10 -5.95
N ARG A 16 8.15 -9.12 -5.62
CA ARG A 16 6.95 -9.42 -6.41
C ARG A 16 6.02 -8.21 -6.36
N PHE A 17 5.21 -7.98 -7.39
CA PHE A 17 4.26 -6.86 -7.34
C PHE A 17 3.33 -6.95 -6.09
N SER A 18 2.97 -8.18 -5.70
CA SER A 18 2.25 -8.52 -4.46
C SER A 18 3.00 -8.22 -3.15
N GLU A 19 4.25 -7.82 -3.23
CA GLU A 19 5.12 -7.45 -2.09
C GLU A 19 5.53 -5.97 -2.20
N SER A 20 5.09 -5.26 -3.24
CA SER A 20 5.39 -3.84 -3.44
C SER A 20 4.37 -2.95 -2.72
N LEU A 21 4.81 -1.78 -2.25
CA LEU A 21 3.93 -0.78 -1.64
C LEU A 21 2.86 -0.27 -2.60
N ILE A 22 3.16 -0.20 -3.91
CA ILE A 22 2.19 0.18 -4.94
C ILE A 22 1.12 -0.90 -5.11
N GLY A 23 1.51 -2.18 -5.10
CA GLY A 23 0.55 -3.29 -5.13
C GLY A 23 -0.36 -3.28 -3.90
N LEU A 24 0.23 -3.07 -2.72
CA LEU A 24 -0.52 -2.95 -1.47
C LEU A 24 -1.47 -1.75 -1.51
N ALA A 25 -1.04 -0.59 -1.98
CA ALA A 25 -1.89 0.59 -2.16
C ALA A 25 -3.07 0.31 -3.11
N GLY A 26 -2.82 -0.37 -4.24
CA GLY A 26 -3.88 -0.80 -5.15
C GLY A 26 -4.90 -1.72 -4.48
N PHE A 27 -4.44 -2.63 -3.62
CA PHE A 27 -5.31 -3.51 -2.85
C PHE A 27 -6.11 -2.76 -1.78
N VAL A 28 -5.47 -1.88 -1.00
CA VAL A 28 -6.14 -1.00 -0.01
C VAL A 28 -7.23 -0.17 -0.69
N ARG A 29 -6.97 0.40 -1.87
CA ARG A 29 -7.98 1.13 -2.64
C ARG A 29 -9.21 0.26 -2.98
N GLN A 30 -9.03 -1.03 -3.22
CA GLN A 30 -10.14 -1.96 -3.47
C GLN A 30 -10.94 -2.27 -2.20
N LEU A 31 -10.33 -2.20 -1.01
CA LEU A 31 -11.01 -2.34 0.27
C LEU A 31 -11.86 -1.10 0.60
N LEU A 32 -11.40 0.09 0.21
CA LEU A 32 -12.07 1.38 0.44
C LEU A 32 -13.35 1.61 -0.41
N LYS A 33 -14.07 0.54 -0.80
CA LYS A 33 -15.45 0.64 -1.33
C LYS A 33 -16.43 1.16 -0.28
N LYS A 34 -16.05 1.08 0.99
CA LYS A 34 -16.73 1.67 2.15
C LYS A 34 -15.70 2.51 2.91
N PRO A 35 -16.14 3.54 3.67
CA PRO A 35 -15.22 4.33 4.47
C PRO A 35 -14.62 3.44 5.55
N HIS A 36 -13.30 3.48 5.71
CA HIS A 36 -12.59 2.73 6.75
C HIS A 36 -11.57 3.61 7.47
N THR A 37 -11.36 3.35 8.75
CA THR A 37 -10.21 3.93 9.47
C THR A 37 -8.92 3.18 9.11
N ILE A 38 -7.77 3.79 9.40
CA ILE A 38 -6.48 3.13 9.20
C ILE A 38 -6.36 1.82 10.01
N ASP A 39 -6.93 1.80 11.22
CA ASP A 39 -6.92 0.64 12.10
C ASP A 39 -7.79 -0.50 11.54
N GLU A 40 -8.95 -0.17 10.97
CA GLU A 40 -9.82 -1.17 10.31
C GLU A 40 -9.13 -1.77 9.08
N ILE A 41 -8.46 -0.95 8.26
CA ILE A 41 -7.69 -1.43 7.10
C ILE A 41 -6.57 -2.37 7.55
N TRP A 42 -5.86 -1.99 8.63
CA TRP A 42 -4.83 -2.83 9.22
C TRP A 42 -5.39 -4.17 9.72
N GLU A 43 -6.50 -4.15 10.46
CA GLU A 43 -7.14 -5.37 10.95
C GLU A 43 -7.56 -6.29 9.80
N ILE A 44 -8.13 -5.75 8.72
CA ILE A 44 -8.53 -6.55 7.56
C ILE A 44 -7.30 -7.23 6.93
N LEU A 45 -6.20 -6.49 6.76
CA LEU A 45 -4.97 -7.00 6.14
C LEU A 45 -4.22 -8.02 7.02
N ASN A 46 -4.36 -7.92 8.33
CA ASN A 46 -3.70 -8.82 9.29
C ASN A 46 -4.45 -10.16 9.47
N ARG A 47 -5.68 -10.29 8.93
CA ARG A 47 -6.43 -11.56 8.94
C ARG A 47 -5.83 -12.59 7.98
N ASN A 48 -6.02 -13.87 8.29
CA ASN A 48 -5.55 -15.00 7.46
C ASN A 48 -6.25 -15.09 6.10
N ASP A 49 -7.47 -14.58 6.01
CA ASP A 49 -8.34 -14.62 4.85
C ASP A 49 -8.47 -13.26 4.16
N SER A 50 -7.51 -12.35 4.39
CA SER A 50 -7.53 -10.99 3.85
C SER A 50 -7.53 -10.93 2.31
N GLY A 51 -7.16 -12.01 1.63
CA GLY A 51 -7.02 -12.07 0.17
C GLY A 51 -5.73 -11.44 -0.35
N TRP A 52 -4.92 -10.83 0.52
CA TRP A 52 -3.59 -10.34 0.19
C TRP A 52 -2.54 -11.40 0.50
N LEU A 53 -1.59 -11.62 -0.42
CA LEU A 53 -0.68 -12.77 -0.40
C LEU A 53 0.40 -12.71 0.70
N TYR A 54 0.68 -11.52 1.22
CA TYR A 54 1.71 -11.28 2.23
C TYR A 54 1.10 -10.54 3.41
N ARG A 55 1.56 -10.74 4.64
CA ARG A 55 1.11 -9.91 5.77
C ARG A 55 1.94 -8.64 5.83
N PRO A 56 1.39 -7.47 5.47
CA PRO A 56 2.16 -6.23 5.56
C PRO A 56 2.44 -5.89 7.03
N SER A 57 3.43 -5.05 7.29
CA SER A 57 3.55 -4.39 8.59
C SER A 57 2.60 -3.18 8.66
N PHE A 58 2.32 -2.68 9.86
CA PHE A 58 1.47 -1.49 10.03
C PHE A 58 2.04 -0.28 9.27
N GLU A 59 3.37 -0.09 9.32
CA GLU A 59 4.06 0.98 8.59
C GLU A 59 3.86 0.87 7.08
N GLN A 60 3.87 -0.34 6.52
CA GLN A 60 3.62 -0.55 5.09
C GLN A 60 2.18 -0.18 4.71
N VAL A 61 1.21 -0.45 5.59
CA VAL A 61 -0.19 -0.05 5.38
C VAL A 61 -0.34 1.47 5.42
N VAL A 62 0.30 2.14 6.38
CA VAL A 62 0.32 3.61 6.45
C VAL A 62 0.94 4.20 5.19
N ILE A 63 2.09 3.69 4.74
CA ILE A 63 2.73 4.19 3.51
C ILE A 63 1.84 3.96 2.29
N ALA A 64 1.17 2.81 2.20
CA ALA A 64 0.23 2.54 1.11
C ALA A 64 -0.94 3.54 1.06
N VAL A 65 -1.49 3.90 2.22
CA VAL A 65 -2.51 4.96 2.35
C VAL A 65 -1.95 6.33 1.96
N VAL A 66 -0.75 6.68 2.42
CA VAL A 66 -0.09 7.95 2.06
C VAL A 66 0.13 8.04 0.55
N ILE A 67 0.52 6.95 -0.11
CA ILE A 67 0.64 6.89 -1.57
C ILE A 67 -0.71 7.20 -2.24
N LEU A 68 -1.81 6.57 -1.80
CA LEU A 68 -3.14 6.82 -2.36
C LEU A 68 -3.58 8.28 -2.14
N PHE A 69 -3.30 8.83 -0.97
CA PHE A 69 -3.63 10.21 -0.63
C PHE A 69 -2.82 11.18 -1.51
N ALA A 70 -1.51 10.96 -1.65
CA ALA A 70 -0.64 11.77 -2.51
C ALA A 70 -1.03 11.72 -4.00
N LEU A 71 -1.60 10.60 -4.44
CA LEU A 71 -2.14 10.43 -5.80
C LEU A 71 -3.56 10.99 -5.97
N GLY A 72 -4.16 11.57 -4.92
CA GLY A 72 -5.54 12.07 -4.94
C GLY A 72 -6.57 10.96 -5.20
N GLN A 73 -6.26 9.73 -4.82
CA GLN A 73 -7.19 8.59 -4.97
C GLN A 73 -8.11 8.42 -3.77
N ILE A 74 -7.74 8.98 -2.62
CA ILE A 74 -8.51 8.93 -1.39
C ILE A 74 -8.49 10.28 -0.68
N GLN A 75 -9.53 10.55 0.08
CA GLN A 75 -9.64 11.70 0.98
C GLN A 75 -9.98 11.25 2.40
N GLU A 76 -9.53 12.03 3.38
CA GLU A 76 -10.00 11.91 4.75
C GLU A 76 -11.36 12.60 4.87
N THR A 77 -12.27 11.97 5.61
CA THR A 77 -13.57 12.55 5.98
C THR A 77 -13.53 13.01 7.43
N ASP A 78 -14.48 13.86 7.84
CA ASP A 78 -14.53 14.50 9.17
C ASP A 78 -14.47 13.52 10.36
N ASN A 79 -14.73 12.23 10.14
CA ASN A 79 -14.68 11.16 11.14
C ASN A 79 -13.39 10.31 11.09
N GLN A 80 -12.29 10.81 10.52
CA GLN A 80 -11.01 10.07 10.36
C GLN A 80 -11.14 8.80 9.50
N GLN A 81 -12.18 8.73 8.67
CA GLN A 81 -12.39 7.64 7.74
C GLN A 81 -11.86 8.02 6.36
N LEU A 82 -11.24 7.06 5.67
CA LEU A 82 -10.72 7.21 4.33
C LEU A 82 -11.78 6.80 3.29
N TRP A 83 -11.98 7.63 2.27
CA TRP A 83 -12.94 7.38 1.19
C TRP A 83 -12.29 7.59 -0.18
N VAL A 84 -12.69 6.81 -1.18
CA VAL A 84 -12.19 6.95 -2.57
C VAL A 84 -12.85 8.14 -3.26
N ILE A 85 -12.05 9.00 -3.88
CA ILE A 85 -12.53 10.17 -4.65
C ILE A 85 -13.10 9.72 -6.00
#